data_AF-A0AAP3YGI7-F1
#
_entry.id   AF-A0AAP3YGI7-F1
#
_cell.length_a   1.000
_cell.length_b   1.000
_cell.length_c   1.000
_cell.angle_alpha   90.00
_cell.angle_beta   90.00
_cell.angle_gamma   90.00
#
_symmetry.space_group_name_H-M   'P 1'
#
loop_
_entity.id
_entity.type
_entity.pdbx_description
1 polymer ?
#
loop_
_entity_poly.entity_id
_entity_poly.type
_entity_poly.pdbx_seq_one_letter_code
_entity_poly.pdbx_strand_id
1 'polypeptide(L)'
;MSLRQTNSFMKDAVPLARQMEGHWSVRMKLALNQVIIKHLLNKPLSPDNIQVLLKKGVSYRRICKNYGIGRKDLSALQQKRIV
;
A
#
# COMPACT_ATOMS: atom_id res chain seq x y z
N MET A 1 4.84 -1.76 13.08
CA MET A 1 4.40 -3.10 12.60
C MET A 1 4.77 -4.11 13.67
N SER A 2 3.91 -5.09 13.94
CA SER A 2 4.29 -6.16 14.88
C SER A 2 5.16 -7.21 14.19
N LEU A 3 5.96 -7.95 14.97
CA LEU A 3 6.79 -9.05 14.46
C LEU A 3 5.96 -10.06 13.64
N ARG A 4 4.75 -10.39 14.11
CA ARG A 4 3.82 -11.29 13.41
C ARG A 4 3.41 -10.76 12.04
N GLN A 5 3.11 -9.46 11.93
CA GLN A 5 2.77 -8.84 10.65
C GLN A 5 3.95 -8.86 9.69
N THR A 6 5.16 -8.52 10.18
CA THR A 6 6.37 -8.56 9.37
C THR A 6 6.62 -9.98 8.83
N ASN A 7 6.51 -10.99 9.68
CA ASN A 7 6.67 -12.39 9.27
C ASN A 7 5.62 -12.81 8.22
N SER A 8 4.37 -12.36 8.37
CA SER A 8 3.33 -12.60 7.36
C SER A 8 3.68 -11.96 6.02
N PHE A 9 4.13 -10.70 6.00
CA PHE A 9 4.50 -10.04 4.75
C PHE A 9 5.72 -10.69 4.08
N MET A 10 6.69 -11.15 4.86
CA MET A 10 7.84 -11.87 4.33
C MET A 10 7.43 -13.21 3.69
N LYS A 11 6.48 -13.95 4.30
CA LYS A 11 5.95 -15.20 3.73
C LYS A 11 5.34 -14.98 2.34
N ASP A 12 4.68 -13.85 2.12
CA ASP A 12 4.07 -13.53 0.82
C ASP A 12 5.06 -12.88 -0.16
N ALA A 13 5.99 -12.06 0.34
CA ALA A 13 6.90 -11.28 -0.50
C ALA A 13 8.07 -12.11 -1.04
N VAL A 14 8.56 -13.12 -0.31
CA VAL A 14 9.70 -13.95 -0.75
C VAL A 14 9.36 -14.74 -2.02
N PRO A 15 8.21 -15.45 -2.12
CA PRO A 15 7.81 -16.12 -3.36
C PRO A 15 7.68 -15.15 -4.54
N LEU A 16 7.10 -13.96 -4.33
CA LEU A 16 7.00 -12.93 -5.37
C LEU A 16 8.38 -12.47 -5.86
N ALA A 17 9.30 -12.19 -4.93
CA ALA A 17 10.67 -11.79 -5.28
C ALA A 17 11.40 -12.88 -6.10
N ARG A 18 11.15 -14.17 -5.83
CA ARG A 18 11.74 -15.29 -6.58
C ARG A 18 11.28 -15.37 -8.03
N GLN A 19 10.09 -14.87 -8.36
CA GLN A 19 9.55 -14.84 -9.73
C GLN A 19 10.08 -13.67 -10.56
N MET A 20 10.72 -12.69 -9.92
CA MET A 20 11.28 -11.51 -10.58
C MET A 20 12.72 -11.75 -10.99
N GLU A 21 13.16 -11.08 -12.06
CA GLU A 21 14.55 -11.09 -12.52
C GLU A 21 15.36 -9.92 -11.92
N GLY A 22 16.69 -10.06 -11.90
CA GLY A 22 17.63 -9.04 -11.41
C GLY A 22 18.08 -9.19 -9.95
N HIS A 23 18.64 -8.11 -9.39
CA HIS A 23 19.32 -8.15 -8.10
C HIS A 23 18.36 -8.44 -6.92
N TRP A 24 18.74 -9.36 -6.04
CA TRP A 24 17.89 -9.85 -4.94
C TRP A 24 17.32 -8.72 -4.07
N SER A 25 18.15 -7.75 -3.65
CA SER A 25 17.71 -6.65 -2.79
C SER A 25 16.62 -5.78 -3.43
N VAL A 26 16.70 -5.55 -4.74
CA VAL A 26 15.72 -4.76 -5.50
C VAL A 26 14.41 -5.54 -5.61
N ARG A 27 14.49 -6.83 -5.98
CA ARG A 27 13.33 -7.73 -6.06
C ARG A 27 12.60 -7.82 -4.73
N MET A 28 13.33 -8.00 -3.64
CA MET A 28 12.76 -8.08 -2.30
C MET A 28 12.07 -6.77 -1.89
N LYS A 29 12.69 -5.61 -2.19
CA LYS A 29 12.10 -4.29 -1.94
C LYS A 29 10.80 -4.09 -2.72
N LEU A 30 10.78 -4.48 -4.00
CA LEU A 30 9.58 -4.39 -4.84
C LEU A 30 8.46 -5.31 -4.33
N ALA A 31 8.76 -6.58 -4.09
CA ALA A 31 7.81 -7.55 -3.60
C ALA A 31 7.22 -7.15 -2.24
N LEU A 32 8.06 -6.69 -1.30
CA LEU A 32 7.58 -6.17 -0.01
C LEU A 32 6.65 -4.97 -0.18
N ASN A 33 7.02 -4.01 -1.03
CA ASN A 33 6.15 -2.87 -1.28
C ASN A 33 4.80 -3.29 -1.87
N GLN A 34 4.79 -4.26 -2.79
CA GLN A 34 3.56 -4.78 -3.38
C GLN A 34 2.65 -5.43 -2.33
N VAL A 35 3.21 -6.28 -1.46
CA VAL A 35 2.46 -6.94 -0.37
C VAL A 35 1.92 -5.92 0.63
N ILE A 36 2.75 -4.95 1.04
CA ILE A 36 2.32 -3.92 1.99
C ILE A 36 1.22 -3.04 1.38
N ILE A 37 1.35 -2.64 0.11
CA ILE A 37 0.31 -1.86 -0.59
C ILE A 37 -1.00 -2.65 -0.64
N LYS A 38 -0.95 -3.95 -0.99
CA LYS A 38 -2.14 -4.82 -1.00
C LYS A 38 -2.79 -4.87 0.39
N HIS A 39 -2.01 -5.05 1.44
CA HIS A 39 -2.51 -5.05 2.81
C HIS A 39 -3.16 -3.72 3.20
N LEU A 40 -2.55 -2.58 2.85
CA LEU A 40 -3.09 -1.25 3.13
C LEU A 40 -4.39 -0.97 2.35
N LEU A 41 -4.49 -1.42 1.10
CA LEU A 41 -5.71 -1.30 0.29
C LEU A 41 -6.87 -2.15 0.81
N ASN A 42 -6.60 -3.19 1.59
CA ASN A 42 -7.63 -4.02 2.23
C ASN A 42 -8.09 -3.45 3.59
N LYS A 43 -7.44 -2.40 4.10
CA LYS A 43 -7.89 -1.73 5.33
C LYS A 43 -9.04 -0.78 5.03
N PRO A 44 -9.85 -0.41 6.04
CA PRO A 44 -10.83 0.65 5.89
C PRO A 44 -10.20 1.94 5.38
N LEU A 45 -10.97 2.69 4.59
CA LEU A 45 -10.55 3.98 4.09
C LEU A 45 -10.41 4.97 5.25
N SER A 46 -9.22 5.51 5.44
CA SER A 46 -8.97 6.56 6.44
C SER A 46 -7.93 7.56 5.92
N PRO A 47 -7.91 8.81 6.45
CA PRO A 47 -6.93 9.82 6.03
C PRO A 47 -5.48 9.34 6.22
N ASP A 48 -5.22 8.62 7.32
CA ASP A 48 -3.91 8.01 7.59
C ASP A 48 -3.52 6.97 6.54
N ASN A 49 -4.43 6.05 6.24
CA ASN A 49 -4.18 4.98 5.28
C ASN A 49 -3.93 5.55 3.87
N ILE A 50 -4.71 6.56 3.46
CA ILE A 50 -4.52 7.28 2.20
C ILE A 50 -3.12 7.90 2.14
N GLN A 51 -2.69 8.59 3.19
CA GLN A 51 -1.36 9.22 3.20
C GLN A 51 -0.24 8.20 3.11
N VAL A 52 -0.35 7.05 3.78
CA VAL A 52 0.64 5.97 3.70
C VAL A 52 0.68 5.37 2.29
N LEU A 53 -0.47 5.16 1.66
CA LEU A 53 -0.57 4.67 0.28
C LEU A 53 0.09 5.63 -0.71
N LEU A 54 -0.16 6.94 -0.58
CA LEU A 54 0.45 7.97 -1.42
C LEU A 54 1.97 8.04 -1.23
N LYS A 55 2.46 8.01 0.01
CA LYS A 55 3.91 7.95 0.31
C LYS A 55 4.59 6.71 -0.28
N LYS A 56 3.84 5.61 -0.46
CA LYS A 56 4.31 4.38 -1.11
C LYS A 56 4.17 4.39 -2.64
N GLY A 57 3.77 5.52 -3.23
CA GLY A 57 3.67 5.69 -4.69
C GLY A 57 2.37 5.16 -5.30
N VAL A 58 1.35 4.87 -4.49
CA VAL A 58 0.03 4.48 -5.02
C VAL A 58 -0.68 5.72 -5.53
N SER A 59 -1.10 5.72 -6.80
CA SER A 59 -1.78 6.88 -7.39
C SER A 59 -3.19 7.08 -6.85
N TYR A 60 -3.65 8.34 -6.83
CA TYR A 60 -5.05 8.69 -6.49
C TYR A 60 -6.06 7.83 -7.25
N ARG A 61 -5.84 7.62 -8.56
CA ARG A 61 -6.70 6.79 -9.42
C ARG A 61 -6.83 5.37 -8.88
N ARG A 62 -5.72 4.74 -8.46
CA ARG A 62 -5.72 3.37 -7.95
C ARG A 62 -6.44 3.29 -6.60
N ILE A 63 -6.27 4.29 -5.74
CA ILE A 63 -6.97 4.37 -4.45
C ILE A 63 -8.49 4.54 -4.69
N CYS A 64 -8.89 5.54 -5.49
CA CYS A 64 -10.30 5.75 -5.86
C CYS A 64 -10.96 4.48 -6.40
N LYS A 65 -10.30 3.79 -7.35
CA LYS A 65 -10.81 2.55 -7.93
C LYS A 65 -10.98 1.43 -6.89
N ASN A 66 -10.04 1.29 -5.96
CA ASN A 66 -10.08 0.25 -4.94
C ASN A 66 -11.23 0.45 -3.94
N TYR A 67 -11.52 1.69 -3.58
CA TYR A 67 -12.54 2.03 -2.59
C TYR A 67 -13.90 2.43 -3.19
N GLY A 68 -14.02 2.49 -4.52
CA GLY A 68 -15.25 2.89 -5.19
C GLY A 68 -15.65 4.36 -5.00
N ILE A 69 -14.68 5.24 -4.72
CA ILE A 69 -14.94 6.67 -4.41
C ILE A 69 -14.44 7.62 -5.49
N GLY A 70 -15.07 8.79 -5.57
CA GLY A 70 -14.65 9.87 -6.44
C GLY A 70 -13.38 10.57 -5.93
N ARG A 71 -12.70 11.28 -6.83
CA ARG A 71 -11.53 12.12 -6.47
C ARG A 71 -11.92 13.22 -5.47
N LYS A 72 -13.12 13.80 -5.61
CA LYS A 72 -13.65 14.84 -4.72
C LYS A 72 -13.81 14.33 -3.29
N ASP A 73 -14.36 13.13 -3.14
CA ASP A 73 -14.56 12.49 -1.83
C ASP A 73 -13.23 12.20 -1.15
N LEU A 74 -12.25 11.72 -1.92
CA LEU A 74 -10.91 11.44 -1.43
C LEU A 74 -10.19 12.72 -0.97
N SER A 75 -10.31 13.81 -1.74
CA SER A 75 -9.78 15.13 -1.35
C SER A 75 -10.45 15.69 -0.10
N ALA A 76 -11.77 15.53 0.05
CA ALA A 76 -12.50 15.97 1.24
C ALA A 76 -12.05 15.24 2.52
N LEU A 77 -11.76 13.93 2.42
CA LEU A 77 -11.22 13.14 3.53
C LEU A 77 -9.83 13.60 3.97
N GLN A 78 -9.03 14.16 3.06
CA GLN A 78 -7.71 14.70 3.39
C GLN A 78 -7.80 16.10 4.01
N GLN A 79 -8.75 16.94 3.57
CA GLN A 79 -8.95 18.30 4.08
C GLN A 79 -9.47 18.32 5.52
N LYS A 80 -10.29 17.35 5.93
CA LYS A 80 -10.79 17.20 7.31
C LYS A 80 -9.71 17.06 8.39
N ARG A 81 -8.43 17.00 8.01
CA ARG A 81 -7.28 16.89 8.91
C ARG A 81 -6.50 18.20 9.08
N ILE A 82 -6.80 19.24 8.28
CA ILE A 82 -6.09 20.54 8.28
C ILE A 82 -6.91 21.62 9.03
N VAL A 83 -7.88 21.22 9.86
CA VAL A 83 -8.67 22.14 10.69
C VAL A 83 -8.48 21.80 12.15
#